data_AF-A0A936ADG2-F1
#
_entry.id   AF-A0A936ADG2-F1
#
_cell.length_a   1.000
_cell.length_b   1.000
_cell.length_c   1.000
_cell.angle_alpha   90.00
_cell.angle_beta   90.00
_cell.angle_gamma   90.00
#
_symmetry.space_group_name_H-M   'P 1'
#
loop_
_entity.id
_entity.type
_entity.pdbx_description
1 polymer ?
#
loop_
_entity_poly.entity_id
_entity_poly.type
_entity_poly.pdbx_seq_one_letter_code
_entity_poly.pdbx_strand_id
1 'polypeptide(L)'
;MKFAIVVPLLIVTAHSPTTAAQSGVIESDQFFIQIIKDFDNIWDDKGSGAKRDVTILRPKVPGGFYTLGHVAVPRYQIDGRRTPFTIVIKPKPGFERLLSAPSRFTWVYDDAGTGADRNLGIYAAECPSGFVALGAISTPGGTNNPSDSNFRCISRSAVMRAQWDQNSIWDDADSDGDHGVGLWRTTYKGPRTPNSFVMLSNGFWPTKDASTPDINDAWALSFTFNDLKNPFGELPSDSASQIDRPKLTGPKWEGGSGKHTISRKYPVPFFVVDDPLYDYVEQWLNSPTYTINRTVSYVLVDDYDNTGCAVRGTESDDFSVAMQVGIEKESNWSQSFGASVSSTVGAELSLKPVGIGGSVTASVTAEFSSSFGFGGASTTINSRTITKSHKVPKGTYSALFQRKSTYEVFRADGTKVEGGTTAYGDENHVFEDWSPPGWSANNPCGTAFAGGFPLQGGTTLVRGQRYTSNNGAHYMEFQGDGNLAVYNAAGTYVWGLNKLIGDKYKGVQTIIMQGDGNLVARGAGDAYIWSAFSVVQPSGTTLNLAPNGALQIVHPDGKIAWSSIP
;
A
#
# COMPACT_ATOMS: atom_id res chain seq x y z
N MET A 1 -40.55 29.60 27.52
CA MET A 1 -39.07 29.54 27.45
C MET A 1 -38.67 28.15 26.97
N LYS A 2 -38.24 28.02 25.72
CA LYS A 2 -37.64 26.80 25.16
C LYS A 2 -36.21 27.15 24.76
N PHE A 3 -35.23 26.56 25.44
CA PHE A 3 -33.83 26.65 25.05
C PHE A 3 -33.58 25.67 23.92
N ALA A 4 -33.20 26.18 22.74
CA ALA A 4 -32.66 25.38 21.65
C ALA A 4 -31.14 25.34 21.79
N ILE A 5 -30.59 24.16 22.03
CA ILE A 5 -29.15 23.89 22.03
C ILE A 5 -28.71 23.86 20.57
N VAL A 6 -27.93 24.85 20.16
CA VAL A 6 -27.25 24.88 18.86
C VAL A 6 -25.95 24.08 19.03
N VAL A 7 -25.90 22.86 18.49
CA VAL A 7 -24.67 22.09 18.34
C VAL A 7 -23.97 22.63 17.08
N PRO A 8 -22.74 23.15 17.15
CA PRO A 8 -22.03 23.58 15.97
C PRO A 8 -21.58 22.34 15.19
N LEU A 9 -22.10 22.20 13.98
CA LEU A 9 -21.68 21.21 13.00
C LEU A 9 -20.25 21.57 12.58
N LEU A 10 -19.24 20.87 13.12
CA LEU A 10 -17.86 20.97 12.66
C LEU A 10 -17.78 20.30 11.29
N ILE A 11 -17.99 21.07 10.23
CA ILE A 11 -17.68 20.65 8.87
C ILE A 11 -16.16 20.57 8.80
N VAL A 12 -15.61 19.36 8.93
CA VAL A 12 -14.27 19.06 8.44
C VAL A 12 -14.35 19.22 6.94
N THR A 13 -13.94 20.37 6.42
CA THR A 13 -13.67 20.55 5.00
C THR A 13 -12.51 19.63 4.65
N ALA A 14 -12.83 18.41 4.22
CA ALA A 14 -11.96 17.71 3.30
C ALA A 14 -11.68 18.70 2.17
N HIS A 15 -10.42 19.06 1.97
CA HIS A 15 -10.00 19.83 0.81
C HIS A 15 -10.46 19.00 -0.40
N SER A 16 -11.59 19.40 -0.97
CA SER A 16 -12.00 18.93 -2.28
C SER A 16 -10.86 19.32 -3.22
N PRO A 17 -10.38 18.43 -4.10
CA PRO A 17 -9.41 18.80 -5.11
C PRO A 17 -10.14 19.67 -6.15
N THR A 18 -10.45 20.91 -5.76
CA THR A 18 -11.05 21.90 -6.64
C THR A 18 -9.95 22.46 -7.53
N THR A 19 -10.12 22.26 -8.84
CA THR A 19 -9.58 23.09 -9.94
C THR A 19 -8.06 23.12 -10.14
N ALA A 20 -7.23 22.60 -9.22
CA ALA A 20 -5.77 22.55 -9.39
C ALA A 20 -5.32 21.49 -10.41
N ALA A 21 -6.08 20.39 -10.54
CA ALA A 21 -5.77 19.27 -11.43
C ALA A 21 -5.78 19.63 -12.94
N GLN A 22 -6.33 20.80 -13.32
CA GLN A 22 -6.32 21.28 -14.71
C GLN A 22 -5.14 22.24 -15.05
N SER A 23 -4.33 22.67 -14.07
CA SER A 23 -3.31 23.72 -14.30
C SER A 23 -1.85 23.27 -14.17
N GLY A 24 -1.57 22.04 -13.70
CA GLY A 24 -0.20 21.59 -13.45
C GLY A 24 0.53 22.35 -12.34
N VAL A 25 -0.21 23.06 -11.47
CA VAL A 25 0.33 23.82 -10.34
C VAL A 25 0.34 22.95 -9.08
N ILE A 26 1.49 22.93 -8.39
CA ILE A 26 1.65 22.29 -7.08
C ILE A 26 1.75 23.35 -6.00
N GLU A 27 1.16 23.04 -4.85
CA GLU A 27 1.08 23.92 -3.71
C GLU A 27 1.94 23.41 -2.55
N SER A 28 3.00 24.14 -2.24
CA SER A 28 3.71 24.00 -0.96
C SER A 28 3.10 24.94 0.08
N ASP A 29 3.62 24.93 1.31
CA ASP A 29 3.22 25.91 2.33
C ASP A 29 3.51 27.35 1.89
N GLN A 30 4.60 27.53 1.14
CA GLN A 30 5.19 28.84 0.86
C GLN A 30 4.87 29.36 -0.55
N PHE A 31 4.71 28.45 -1.52
CA PHE A 31 4.64 28.78 -2.94
C PHE A 31 3.60 27.95 -3.69
N PHE A 32 2.96 28.59 -4.67
CA PHE A 32 2.45 27.90 -5.85
C PHE A 32 3.62 27.69 -6.82
N ILE A 33 3.74 26.49 -7.38
CA ILE A 33 4.86 26.07 -8.22
C ILE A 33 4.29 25.51 -9.52
N GLN A 34 4.85 25.91 -10.66
CA GLN A 34 4.37 25.44 -11.96
C GLN A 34 5.55 25.06 -12.86
N ILE A 35 5.41 23.95 -13.57
CA ILE A 35 6.36 23.55 -14.63
C ILE A 35 6.06 24.34 -15.89
N ILE A 36 7.10 24.92 -16.49
CA ILE A 36 7.05 25.61 -17.78
C ILE A 36 7.82 24.79 -18.81
N LYS A 37 7.13 24.46 -19.91
CA LYS A 37 7.69 23.81 -21.11
C LYS A 37 7.65 24.71 -22.35
N ASP A 38 6.99 25.87 -22.24
CA ASP A 38 6.88 26.84 -23.31
C ASP A 38 7.94 27.94 -23.15
N PHE A 39 8.70 28.18 -24.21
CA PHE A 39 9.82 29.10 -24.20
C PHE A 39 9.82 30.02 -25.42
N ASP A 40 10.48 31.17 -25.29
CA ASP A 40 11.00 31.94 -26.42
C ASP A 40 12.47 31.58 -26.64
N ASN A 41 12.85 31.28 -27.88
CA ASN A 41 14.25 31.05 -28.26
C ASN A 41 14.98 32.41 -28.26
N ILE A 42 15.97 32.55 -27.39
CA ILE A 42 16.82 33.75 -27.34
C ILE A 42 17.94 33.62 -28.37
N TRP A 43 18.67 32.51 -28.31
CA TRP A 43 19.90 32.31 -29.05
C TRP A 43 20.26 30.83 -29.15
N ASP A 44 20.98 30.46 -30.20
CA ASP A 44 21.70 29.20 -30.35
C ASP A 44 23.07 29.48 -30.94
N ASP A 45 24.04 28.61 -30.69
CA ASP A 45 25.46 28.85 -31.01
C ASP A 45 25.87 28.56 -32.45
N LYS A 46 24.91 28.47 -33.38
CA LYS A 46 25.21 28.28 -34.79
C LYS A 46 26.09 29.40 -35.32
N GLY A 47 27.12 29.00 -36.06
CA GLY A 47 28.10 29.92 -36.63
C GLY A 47 29.18 30.36 -35.65
N SER A 48 29.05 30.08 -34.34
CA SER A 48 30.01 30.54 -33.32
C SER A 48 31.36 29.83 -33.36
N GLY A 49 31.48 28.70 -34.07
CA GLY A 49 32.68 27.87 -34.08
C GLY A 49 32.88 26.99 -32.84
N ALA A 50 32.08 27.18 -31.77
CA ALA A 50 32.19 26.39 -30.55
C ALA A 50 31.99 24.88 -30.80
N LYS A 51 32.70 24.05 -30.03
CA LYS A 51 32.72 22.58 -30.22
C LYS A 51 31.41 21.86 -29.90
N ARG A 52 30.56 22.42 -29.04
CA ARG A 52 29.37 21.76 -28.51
C ARG A 52 28.16 22.65 -28.80
N ASP A 53 27.02 22.05 -29.11
CA ASP A 53 25.82 22.82 -29.41
C ASP A 53 25.11 23.30 -28.13
N VAL A 54 24.51 24.49 -28.17
CA VAL A 54 23.61 25.00 -27.13
C VAL A 54 22.45 25.81 -27.69
N THR A 55 21.34 25.80 -26.98
CA THR A 55 20.22 26.73 -27.19
C THR A 55 19.80 27.34 -25.85
N ILE A 56 19.68 28.67 -25.83
CA ILE A 56 19.26 29.45 -24.67
C ILE A 56 17.81 29.90 -24.82
N LEU A 57 17.02 29.66 -23.79
CA LEU A 57 15.56 29.75 -23.79
C LEU A 57 15.07 30.65 -22.65
N ARG A 58 14.14 31.55 -22.96
CA ARG A 58 13.39 32.32 -21.97
C ARG A 58 12.08 31.61 -21.64
N PRO A 59 11.78 31.28 -20.37
CA PRO A 59 10.49 30.70 -20.03
C PRO A 59 9.36 31.71 -20.22
N LYS A 60 8.23 31.25 -20.77
CA LYS A 60 6.99 32.04 -20.83
C LYS A 60 6.30 32.01 -19.47
N VAL A 61 6.51 33.06 -18.68
CA VAL A 61 6.05 33.13 -17.29
C VAL A 61 4.56 33.50 -17.21
N PRO A 62 3.69 32.67 -16.60
CA PRO A 62 2.29 33.00 -16.38
C PRO A 62 2.11 34.18 -15.43
N GLY A 63 0.98 34.88 -15.55
CA GLY A 63 0.67 36.05 -14.74
C GLY A 63 0.76 35.79 -13.22
N GLY A 64 1.58 36.57 -12.53
CA GLY A 64 1.78 36.48 -11.08
C GLY A 64 2.78 35.41 -10.62
N PHE A 65 3.34 34.62 -11.54
CA PHE A 65 4.50 33.77 -11.27
C PHE A 65 5.81 34.51 -11.60
N TYR A 66 6.91 33.99 -11.05
CA TYR A 66 8.25 34.51 -11.23
C TYR A 66 9.20 33.41 -11.72
N THR A 67 10.10 33.78 -12.63
CA THR A 67 11.19 32.91 -13.07
C THR A 67 12.40 33.07 -12.15
N LEU A 68 13.20 32.01 -12.10
CA LEU A 68 14.43 31.92 -11.34
C LEU A 68 15.68 31.89 -12.24
N GLY A 69 15.48 31.92 -13.56
CA GLY A 69 16.54 31.88 -14.56
C GLY A 69 16.03 31.57 -15.96
N HIS A 70 16.85 31.87 -16.95
CA HIS A 70 16.72 31.31 -18.28
C HIS A 70 17.30 29.88 -18.30
N VAL A 71 16.92 29.11 -19.33
CA VAL A 71 17.32 27.71 -19.48
C VAL A 71 18.33 27.60 -20.62
N ALA A 72 19.38 26.80 -20.44
CA ALA A 72 20.28 26.41 -21.51
C ALA A 72 20.17 24.90 -21.73
N VAL A 73 20.11 24.47 -22.99
CA VAL A 73 20.08 23.05 -23.36
C VAL A 73 21.19 22.72 -24.35
N PRO A 74 21.87 21.57 -24.23
CA PRO A 74 23.05 21.23 -25.00
C PRO A 74 22.70 20.62 -26.38
N ARG A 75 21.81 21.28 -27.14
CA ARG A 75 21.36 20.85 -28.48
C ARG A 75 20.50 21.93 -29.15
N TYR A 76 20.43 21.90 -30.49
CA TYR A 76 19.54 22.77 -31.28
C TYR A 76 18.08 22.33 -31.29
N GLN A 77 17.81 21.02 -31.40
CA GLN A 77 16.44 20.52 -31.50
C GLN A 77 15.85 20.39 -30.10
N ILE A 78 14.93 21.30 -29.77
CA ILE A 78 14.29 21.37 -28.44
C ILE A 78 12.92 20.68 -28.40
N ASP A 79 12.31 20.43 -29.56
CA ASP A 79 11.04 19.72 -29.70
C ASP A 79 11.25 18.19 -29.67
N GLY A 80 10.34 17.46 -29.03
CA GLY A 80 10.34 15.99 -28.97
C GLY A 80 10.21 15.41 -27.57
N ARG A 81 10.55 14.12 -27.39
CA ARG A 81 10.30 13.34 -26.17
C ARG A 81 10.95 13.89 -24.89
N ARG A 82 11.94 14.78 -25.00
CA ARG A 82 12.68 15.36 -23.87
C ARG A 82 12.61 16.88 -23.83
N THR A 83 11.42 17.45 -24.05
CA THR A 83 11.23 18.91 -24.05
C THR A 83 11.87 19.55 -22.83
N PRO A 84 12.65 20.65 -22.99
CA PRO A 84 13.17 21.39 -21.85
C PRO A 84 12.05 21.78 -20.89
N PHE A 85 12.40 21.91 -19.62
CA PHE A 85 11.48 22.45 -18.64
C PHE A 85 12.24 23.24 -17.58
N THR A 86 11.55 24.23 -17.02
CA THR A 86 11.93 24.94 -15.79
C THR A 86 10.72 25.01 -14.87
N ILE A 87 10.91 25.57 -13.69
CA ILE A 87 9.81 25.90 -12.79
C ILE A 87 9.74 27.39 -12.54
N VAL A 88 8.51 27.86 -12.40
CA VAL A 88 8.20 29.22 -11.96
C VAL A 88 7.45 29.12 -10.63
N ILE A 89 7.65 30.13 -9.79
CA ILE A 89 7.07 30.15 -8.45
C ILE A 89 6.30 31.43 -8.20
N LYS A 90 5.22 31.32 -7.44
CA LYS A 90 4.43 32.43 -6.93
C LYS A 90 4.32 32.29 -5.41
N PRO A 91 4.71 33.30 -4.62
CA PRO A 91 4.60 33.23 -3.17
C PRO A 91 3.12 33.18 -2.77
N LYS A 92 2.81 32.35 -1.78
CA LYS A 92 1.49 32.35 -1.12
C LYS A 92 1.35 33.62 -0.26
N PRO A 93 0.11 34.06 0.02
CA PRO A 93 -0.14 35.18 0.92
C PRO A 93 0.63 35.03 2.25
N GLY A 94 1.41 36.05 2.62
CA GLY A 94 2.26 36.04 3.82
C GLY A 94 3.68 35.50 3.63
N PHE A 95 4.02 35.02 2.44
CA PHE A 95 5.35 34.50 2.07
C PHE A 95 6.06 35.35 0.99
N GLU A 96 5.53 36.53 0.65
CA GLU A 96 6.06 37.42 -0.39
C GLU A 96 7.52 37.82 -0.11
N ARG A 97 7.91 37.94 1.17
CA ARG A 97 9.28 38.24 1.61
C ARG A 97 10.32 37.20 1.20
N LEU A 98 9.90 36.02 0.76
CA LEU A 98 10.82 34.97 0.32
C LEU A 98 11.38 35.22 -1.08
N LEU A 99 10.81 36.16 -1.84
CA LEU A 99 11.30 36.57 -3.15
C LEU A 99 11.66 38.05 -3.16
N SER A 100 12.73 38.37 -3.88
CA SER A 100 13.15 39.76 -4.11
C SER A 100 13.54 39.95 -5.57
N ALA A 101 13.30 41.16 -6.09
CA ALA A 101 13.95 41.56 -7.34
C ALA A 101 15.48 41.55 -7.15
N PRO A 102 16.26 41.23 -8.21
CA PRO A 102 17.70 41.38 -8.18
C PRO A 102 18.07 42.87 -8.05
N SER A 103 19.19 43.15 -7.40
CA SER A 103 19.73 44.51 -7.28
C SER A 103 20.16 45.05 -8.63
N ARG A 104 20.75 44.19 -9.48
CA ARG A 104 21.10 44.44 -10.88
C ARG A 104 21.46 43.13 -11.57
N PHE A 105 21.67 43.20 -12.88
CA PHE A 105 22.29 42.13 -13.65
C PHE A 105 23.67 42.60 -14.15
N THR A 106 24.68 41.76 -13.96
CA THR A 106 26.07 42.06 -14.29
C THR A 106 26.51 41.23 -15.48
N TRP A 107 27.14 41.88 -16.47
CA TRP A 107 27.61 41.23 -17.69
C TRP A 107 28.64 40.13 -17.38
N VAL A 108 28.46 38.98 -18.04
CA VAL A 108 29.36 37.83 -17.92
C VAL A 108 30.01 37.49 -19.25
N TYR A 109 29.21 37.44 -20.34
CA TYR A 109 29.64 37.00 -21.66
C TYR A 109 28.78 37.64 -22.75
N ASP A 110 29.39 37.85 -23.91
CA ASP A 110 28.74 38.03 -25.20
C ASP A 110 29.52 37.26 -26.28
N ASP A 111 28.89 37.06 -27.42
CA ASP A 111 29.43 36.27 -28.53
C ASP A 111 30.37 37.07 -29.45
N ALA A 112 30.91 38.20 -28.97
CA ALA A 112 31.79 39.05 -29.74
C ALA A 112 33.01 38.26 -30.26
N GLY A 113 33.32 38.43 -31.55
CA GLY A 113 34.44 37.76 -32.20
C GLY A 113 34.16 36.33 -32.70
N THR A 114 33.09 35.66 -32.23
CA THR A 114 32.85 34.23 -32.53
C THR A 114 32.32 33.94 -33.94
N GLY A 115 31.78 34.95 -34.63
CA GLY A 115 31.14 34.78 -35.94
C GLY A 115 29.75 34.13 -35.91
N ALA A 116 29.14 33.99 -34.72
CA ALA A 116 27.80 33.45 -34.55
C ALA A 116 26.76 34.14 -35.45
N ASP A 117 25.77 33.37 -35.91
CA ASP A 117 24.72 33.83 -36.82
C ASP A 117 23.82 34.92 -36.19
N ARG A 118 23.78 34.95 -34.85
CA ARG A 118 22.98 35.87 -34.04
C ARG A 118 23.79 36.31 -32.83
N ASN A 119 23.55 37.54 -32.36
CA ASN A 119 24.26 38.09 -31.21
C ASN A 119 23.56 37.77 -29.88
N LEU A 120 24.33 37.65 -28.80
CA LEU A 120 23.92 37.26 -27.45
C LEU A 120 24.62 38.12 -26.38
N GLY A 121 23.90 38.44 -25.31
CA GLY A 121 24.52 38.83 -24.04
C GLY A 121 23.99 37.99 -22.89
N ILE A 122 24.86 37.57 -21.97
CA ILE A 122 24.57 36.81 -20.76
C ILE A 122 24.91 37.63 -19.51
N TYR A 123 24.00 37.65 -18.55
CA TYR A 123 24.12 38.46 -17.34
C TYR A 123 23.75 37.67 -16.08
N ALA A 124 24.65 37.66 -15.10
CA ALA A 124 24.41 37.07 -13.78
C ALA A 124 23.58 38.03 -12.91
N ALA A 125 22.62 37.49 -12.17
CA ALA A 125 21.80 38.27 -11.25
C ALA A 125 22.55 38.53 -9.94
N GLU A 126 22.68 39.79 -9.55
CA GLU A 126 23.17 40.16 -8.23
C GLU A 126 22.00 40.31 -7.27
N CYS A 127 21.96 39.46 -6.25
CA CYS A 127 20.86 39.43 -5.29
C CYS A 127 21.12 40.28 -4.04
N PRO A 128 20.07 40.87 -3.44
CA PRO A 128 20.20 41.51 -2.14
C PRO A 128 20.71 40.57 -1.05
N SER A 129 21.26 41.14 0.03
CA SER A 129 21.72 40.36 1.19
C SER A 129 20.62 39.45 1.72
N GLY A 130 20.96 38.18 1.99
CA GLY A 130 20.01 37.15 2.43
C GLY A 130 19.28 36.42 1.30
N PHE A 131 19.50 36.80 0.04
CA PHE A 131 18.94 36.14 -1.14
C PHE A 131 20.03 35.55 -2.02
N VAL A 132 19.66 34.59 -2.86
CA VAL A 132 20.54 33.92 -3.83
C VAL A 132 19.85 33.86 -5.19
N ALA A 133 20.65 33.83 -6.24
CA ALA A 133 20.17 33.59 -7.60
C ALA A 133 20.27 32.08 -7.90
N LEU A 134 19.29 31.56 -8.63
CA LEU A 134 19.28 30.16 -9.09
C LEU A 134 19.49 30.04 -10.60
N GLY A 135 19.93 31.13 -11.23
CA GLY A 135 20.17 31.22 -12.66
C GLY A 135 20.50 32.64 -13.11
N ALA A 136 20.70 32.79 -14.40
CA ALA A 136 21.02 34.04 -15.08
C ALA A 136 19.94 34.42 -16.11
N ILE A 137 20.09 35.60 -16.71
CA ILE A 137 19.30 36.03 -17.86
C ILE A 137 20.20 36.23 -19.09
N SER A 138 19.56 36.24 -20.24
CA SER A 138 20.18 36.46 -21.55
C SER A 138 19.32 37.37 -22.41
N THR A 139 19.97 38.11 -23.31
CA THR A 139 19.30 39.02 -24.25
C THR A 139 19.83 38.82 -25.66
N PRO A 140 18.96 38.81 -26.69
CA PRO A 140 19.42 38.91 -28.07
C PRO A 140 20.17 40.23 -28.28
N GLY A 141 21.31 40.20 -28.97
CA GLY A 141 22.10 41.39 -29.31
C GLY A 141 22.96 41.98 -28.20
N GLY A 142 22.82 41.51 -26.96
CA GLY A 142 23.38 42.20 -25.80
C GLY A 142 22.71 43.56 -25.52
N THR A 143 22.84 44.04 -24.28
CA THR A 143 22.33 45.35 -23.85
C THR A 143 23.12 45.92 -22.67
N ASN A 144 23.17 47.26 -22.59
CA ASN A 144 23.75 47.97 -21.46
C ASN A 144 22.82 48.02 -20.24
N ASN A 145 21.52 47.72 -20.41
CA ASN A 145 20.54 47.74 -19.33
C ASN A 145 19.69 46.46 -19.32
N PRO A 146 20.29 45.30 -19.01
CA PRO A 146 19.59 44.03 -18.91
C PRO A 146 18.52 44.06 -17.82
N SER A 147 17.29 43.63 -18.14
CA SER A 147 16.21 43.54 -17.17
C SER A 147 15.23 42.43 -17.51
N ASP A 148 14.66 41.83 -16.46
CA ASP A 148 13.52 40.94 -16.54
C ASP A 148 12.63 41.19 -15.31
N SER A 149 11.44 41.74 -15.54
CA SER A 149 10.48 42.07 -14.49
C SER A 149 9.96 40.84 -13.72
N ASN A 150 10.04 39.65 -14.33
CA ASN A 150 9.59 38.39 -13.76
C ASN A 150 10.70 37.61 -13.05
N PHE A 151 11.97 38.01 -13.18
CA PHE A 151 13.07 37.33 -12.51
C PHE A 151 13.09 37.67 -11.01
N ARG A 152 13.27 36.66 -10.16
CA ARG A 152 13.41 36.84 -8.71
C ARG A 152 14.61 36.09 -8.16
N CYS A 153 15.30 36.75 -7.24
CA CYS A 153 16.17 36.12 -6.26
C CYS A 153 15.32 35.46 -5.17
N ILE A 154 15.81 34.36 -4.61
CA ILE A 154 15.11 33.62 -3.56
C ILE A 154 15.84 33.72 -2.23
N SER A 155 15.09 33.82 -1.13
CA SER A 155 15.65 33.86 0.22
C SER A 155 16.45 32.60 0.54
N ARG A 156 17.59 32.77 1.24
CA ARG A 156 18.42 31.65 1.73
C ARG A 156 17.66 30.68 2.64
N SER A 157 16.52 31.08 3.22
CA SER A 157 15.69 30.20 4.05
C SER A 157 14.78 29.26 3.25
N ALA A 158 14.65 29.44 1.94
CA ALA A 158 13.81 28.63 1.05
C ALA A 158 14.63 27.78 0.06
N VAL A 159 15.94 27.65 0.31
CA VAL A 159 16.87 26.88 -0.49
C VAL A 159 17.76 26.01 0.38
N MET A 160 18.32 24.97 -0.23
CA MET A 160 19.32 24.08 0.35
C MET A 160 20.58 24.08 -0.52
N ARG A 161 21.70 23.67 0.09
CA ARG A 161 22.96 23.50 -0.64
C ARG A 161 22.80 22.44 -1.72
N ALA A 162 23.18 22.79 -2.94
CA ALA A 162 23.26 21.89 -4.07
C ALA A 162 24.74 21.64 -4.44
N GLN A 163 24.94 20.96 -5.55
CA GLN A 163 26.25 20.73 -6.17
C GLN A 163 26.21 21.22 -7.61
N TRP A 164 27.34 21.52 -8.21
CA TRP A 164 27.42 21.68 -9.65
C TRP A 164 27.42 20.31 -10.32
N ASP A 165 26.87 20.23 -11.53
CA ASP A 165 27.05 19.04 -12.35
C ASP A 165 28.54 18.85 -12.69
N GLN A 166 28.92 17.61 -12.96
CA GLN A 166 30.31 17.26 -13.30
C GLN A 166 30.78 17.95 -14.58
N ASN A 167 29.85 18.14 -15.53
CA ASN A 167 30.11 18.78 -16.81
C ASN A 167 29.26 20.05 -16.96
N SER A 168 29.83 21.07 -17.58
CA SER A 168 29.07 22.24 -18.03
C SER A 168 28.05 21.82 -19.11
N ILE A 169 26.91 22.50 -19.13
CA ILE A 169 25.92 22.41 -20.20
C ILE A 169 26.61 22.74 -21.54
N TRP A 170 27.37 23.83 -21.54
CA TRP A 170 28.09 24.37 -22.69
C TRP A 170 29.26 25.24 -22.23
N ASP A 171 30.28 25.38 -23.07
CA ASP A 171 31.34 26.39 -22.98
C ASP A 171 31.68 26.83 -24.41
N ASP A 172 32.27 28.01 -24.53
CA ASP A 172 32.61 28.63 -25.81
C ASP A 172 33.93 28.12 -26.41
N ALA A 173 34.42 26.96 -25.95
CA ALA A 173 35.70 26.43 -26.38
C ALA A 173 35.77 26.28 -27.90
N ASP A 174 36.85 26.81 -28.47
CA ASP A 174 37.17 26.85 -29.92
C ASP A 174 36.25 27.75 -30.76
N SER A 175 35.53 28.67 -30.13
CA SER A 175 34.74 29.70 -30.83
C SER A 175 35.57 30.83 -31.45
N ASP A 176 36.87 30.92 -31.14
CA ASP A 176 37.76 32.04 -31.48
C ASP A 176 37.24 33.43 -31.02
N GLY A 177 36.25 33.45 -30.10
CA GLY A 177 35.65 34.66 -29.55
C GLY A 177 36.58 35.48 -28.64
N ASP A 178 36.21 36.75 -28.44
CA ASP A 178 36.96 37.70 -27.62
C ASP A 178 36.83 37.42 -26.10
N HIS A 179 35.81 36.65 -25.70
CA HIS A 179 35.44 36.40 -24.32
C HIS A 179 35.13 34.92 -24.09
N GLY A 180 35.44 34.39 -22.90
CA GLY A 180 35.15 33.02 -22.52
C GLY A 180 33.98 32.85 -21.55
N VAL A 181 33.27 31.72 -21.61
CA VAL A 181 32.16 31.38 -20.69
C VAL A 181 31.98 29.87 -20.49
N GLY A 182 31.55 29.50 -19.29
CA GLY A 182 30.99 28.17 -18.98
C GLY A 182 29.57 28.30 -18.47
N LEU A 183 28.65 27.49 -18.99
CA LEU A 183 27.26 27.43 -18.54
C LEU A 183 27.03 26.17 -17.72
N TRP A 184 26.64 26.33 -16.46
CA TRP A 184 26.56 25.24 -15.50
C TRP A 184 25.14 25.01 -15.02
N ARG A 185 24.81 23.76 -14.72
CA ARG A 185 23.58 23.40 -14.01
C ARG A 185 23.91 22.87 -12.63
N THR A 186 23.02 23.14 -11.69
CA THR A 186 23.08 22.51 -10.38
C THR A 186 22.54 21.08 -10.44
N THR A 187 23.04 20.22 -9.56
CA THR A 187 22.50 18.90 -9.22
C THR A 187 22.29 18.86 -7.70
N TYR A 188 21.40 17.99 -7.20
CA TYR A 188 21.20 17.83 -5.77
C TYR A 188 21.42 16.37 -5.39
N LYS A 189 22.36 16.13 -4.47
CA LYS A 189 22.64 14.82 -3.84
C LYS A 189 22.67 14.97 -2.31
N GLY A 190 21.70 15.69 -1.77
CA GLY A 190 21.63 16.00 -0.34
C GLY A 190 20.72 15.03 0.43
N PRO A 191 20.77 15.08 1.77
CA PRO A 191 19.92 14.27 2.62
C PRO A 191 18.45 14.62 2.41
N ARG A 192 17.60 13.65 2.70
CA ARG A 192 16.15 13.83 2.70
C ARG A 192 15.73 14.56 3.96
N THR A 193 14.74 15.42 3.81
CA THR A 193 14.16 16.18 4.92
C THR A 193 12.66 15.84 5.03
N PRO A 194 12.20 15.32 6.20
CA PRO A 194 10.78 15.04 6.42
C PRO A 194 9.90 16.24 6.03
N ASN A 195 8.77 15.98 5.37
CA ASN A 195 7.78 16.99 4.96
C ASN A 195 8.32 18.08 4.04
N SER A 196 9.35 17.78 3.26
CA SER A 196 9.87 18.73 2.28
C SER A 196 10.34 18.05 1.00
N PHE A 197 10.29 18.82 -0.08
CA PHE A 197 10.65 18.40 -1.42
C PHE A 197 11.70 19.36 -1.97
N VAL A 198 12.81 18.82 -2.46
CA VAL A 198 13.91 19.59 -3.06
C VAL A 198 13.84 19.50 -4.58
N MET A 199 13.85 20.65 -5.25
CA MET A 199 13.82 20.75 -6.71
C MET A 199 14.88 21.71 -7.24
N LEU A 200 15.37 21.41 -8.44
CA LEU A 200 16.24 22.33 -9.18
C LEU A 200 15.36 23.28 -10.00
N SER A 201 15.78 24.55 -10.11
CA SER A 201 15.13 25.51 -11.01
C SER A 201 15.27 25.12 -12.49
N ASN A 202 16.28 24.30 -12.81
CA ASN A 202 16.81 24.07 -14.17
C ASN A 202 17.24 25.33 -14.90
N GLY A 203 17.48 26.43 -14.18
CA GLY A 203 18.19 27.59 -14.71
C GLY A 203 19.68 27.26 -14.90
N PHE A 204 20.34 27.96 -15.82
CA PHE A 204 21.79 27.87 -15.95
C PHE A 204 22.51 28.98 -15.17
N TRP A 205 23.74 28.69 -14.74
CA TRP A 205 24.64 29.65 -14.11
C TRP A 205 25.88 29.88 -14.98
N PRO A 206 26.18 31.13 -15.38
CA PRO A 206 27.31 31.45 -16.23
C PRO A 206 28.55 31.81 -15.40
N THR A 207 29.72 31.35 -15.84
CA THR A 207 31.02 31.71 -15.29
C THR A 207 31.93 32.21 -16.40
N LYS A 208 32.79 33.19 -16.11
CA LYS A 208 33.77 33.69 -17.08
C LYS A 208 34.85 32.65 -17.36
N ASP A 209 35.36 32.65 -18.58
CA ASP A 209 36.52 31.88 -19.03
C ASP A 209 36.40 30.37 -18.75
N ALA A 210 35.18 29.84 -18.89
CA ALA A 210 34.83 28.44 -18.60
C ALA A 210 35.26 27.93 -17.21
N SER A 211 35.49 28.84 -16.25
CA SER A 211 35.87 28.47 -14.89
C SER A 211 34.76 27.67 -14.20
N THR A 212 35.13 26.72 -13.35
CA THR A 212 34.15 26.02 -12.51
C THR A 212 33.53 27.01 -11.52
N PRO A 213 32.20 27.02 -11.32
CA PRO A 213 31.60 27.97 -10.39
C PRO A 213 31.96 27.61 -8.94
N ASP A 214 31.93 28.61 -8.05
CA ASP A 214 32.16 28.40 -6.63
C ASP A 214 31.14 27.37 -6.09
N ILE A 215 31.63 26.35 -5.40
CA ILE A 215 30.80 25.31 -4.78
C ILE A 215 29.78 25.92 -3.79
N ASN A 216 30.07 27.09 -3.24
CA ASN A 216 29.20 27.83 -2.33
C ASN A 216 28.10 28.63 -3.04
N ASP A 217 28.00 28.56 -4.37
CA ASP A 217 26.94 29.22 -5.12
C ASP A 217 25.93 28.22 -5.71
N ALA A 218 26.09 26.92 -5.44
CA ALA A 218 25.12 25.90 -5.83
C ALA A 218 23.96 25.83 -4.82
N TRP A 219 22.75 26.10 -5.30
CA TRP A 219 21.52 26.10 -4.50
C TRP A 219 20.39 25.33 -5.20
N ALA A 220 19.55 24.66 -4.41
CA ALA A 220 18.32 24.01 -4.86
C ALA A 220 17.13 24.54 -4.04
N LEU A 221 15.95 24.58 -4.64
CA LEU A 221 14.72 25.00 -3.95
C LEU A 221 14.32 23.94 -2.94
N SER A 222 13.87 24.38 -1.76
CA SER A 222 13.32 23.49 -0.75
C SER A 222 11.89 23.94 -0.43
N PHE A 223 10.93 23.07 -0.73
CA PHE A 223 9.52 23.30 -0.53
C PHE A 223 9.05 22.52 0.69
N THR A 224 8.46 23.19 1.68
CA THR A 224 7.89 22.54 2.86
C THR A 224 6.40 22.29 2.71
N PHE A 225 5.92 21.24 3.37
CA PHE A 225 4.52 20.83 3.39
C PHE A 225 4.12 20.41 4.81
N ASN A 226 3.87 21.39 5.67
CA ASN A 226 3.55 21.19 7.09
C ASN A 226 2.17 20.56 7.29
N ASP A 227 1.25 20.73 6.33
CA ASP A 227 -0.08 20.12 6.35
C ASP A 227 -0.11 18.67 5.82
N LEU A 228 1.03 18.09 5.45
CA LEU A 228 1.14 16.65 5.26
C LEU A 228 0.99 15.95 6.61
N LYS A 229 -0.25 15.83 7.07
CA LYS A 229 -0.60 14.96 8.19
C LYS A 229 -0.20 13.56 7.82
N ASN A 230 0.39 12.83 8.78
CA ASN A 230 0.57 11.39 8.69
C ASN A 230 -0.77 10.74 8.27
N PRO A 231 -0.92 10.26 7.01
CA PRO A 231 -2.14 9.61 6.61
C PRO A 231 -2.29 8.24 7.28
N PHE A 232 -1.21 7.71 7.82
CA PHE A 232 -1.07 6.37 8.38
C PHE A 232 -0.87 6.36 9.89
N GLY A 233 -1.26 7.43 10.60
CA GLY A 233 -1.26 7.46 12.06
C GLY A 233 -1.96 6.25 12.66
N GLU A 234 -1.82 6.04 13.98
CA GLU A 234 -2.68 5.08 14.66
C GLU A 234 -4.11 5.28 14.13
N LEU A 235 -4.70 4.20 13.61
CA LEU A 235 -6.10 4.23 13.18
C LEU A 235 -6.84 4.93 14.32
N PRO A 236 -7.53 6.06 14.07
CA PRO A 236 -8.25 6.75 15.14
C PRO A 236 -9.01 5.68 15.92
N SER A 237 -8.98 5.71 17.25
CA SER A 237 -9.54 4.66 18.12
C SER A 237 -10.93 4.19 17.67
N ASP A 238 -11.71 5.13 17.15
CA ASP A 238 -13.08 4.99 16.64
C ASP A 238 -13.18 4.13 15.35
N SER A 239 -12.06 3.90 14.67
CA SER A 239 -11.90 3.10 13.44
C SER A 239 -11.31 1.73 13.73
N ALA A 240 -10.48 1.61 14.78
CA ALA A 240 -9.99 0.32 15.26
C ALA A 240 -11.12 -0.51 15.90
N SER A 241 -12.15 0.13 16.44
CA SER A 241 -13.37 -0.50 16.94
C SER A 241 -14.34 -0.97 15.84
N GLN A 242 -14.08 -0.66 14.56
CA GLN A 242 -14.95 -1.04 13.43
C GLN A 242 -14.54 -2.34 12.73
N ILE A 243 -13.38 -2.91 13.08
CA ILE A 243 -12.98 -4.22 12.58
C ILE A 243 -13.48 -5.24 13.57
N ASP A 244 -14.46 -6.05 13.16
CA ASP A 244 -14.92 -7.15 13.99
C ASP A 244 -13.76 -8.13 14.16
N ARG A 245 -13.50 -8.56 15.41
CA ARG A 245 -12.58 -9.67 15.64
C ARG A 245 -13.14 -10.92 14.94
N PRO A 246 -12.29 -11.74 14.29
CA PRO A 246 -12.71 -13.02 13.74
C PRO A 246 -13.42 -13.83 14.81
N LYS A 247 -14.61 -14.34 14.48
CA LYS A 247 -15.32 -15.28 15.33
C LYS A 247 -15.51 -16.58 14.58
N LEU A 248 -15.08 -17.67 15.20
CA LEU A 248 -15.26 -19.00 14.65
C LEU A 248 -16.70 -19.45 14.85
N THR A 249 -17.32 -19.93 13.79
CA THR A 249 -18.68 -20.49 13.80
C THR A 249 -18.68 -22.02 13.73
N GLY A 250 -17.52 -22.65 13.55
CA GLY A 250 -17.36 -24.08 13.38
C GLY A 250 -15.93 -24.57 13.61
N PRO A 251 -15.69 -25.89 13.47
CA PRO A 251 -14.39 -26.54 13.71
C PRO A 251 -13.34 -26.27 12.62
N LYS A 252 -13.57 -25.28 11.76
CA LYS A 252 -12.65 -24.85 10.72
C LYS A 252 -12.94 -23.40 10.36
N TRP A 253 -11.91 -22.65 10.00
CA TRP A 253 -12.08 -21.32 9.42
C TRP A 253 -12.62 -21.40 7.99
N GLU A 254 -13.88 -20.99 7.79
CA GLU A 254 -14.53 -20.83 6.48
C GLU A 254 -14.92 -19.37 6.16
N GLY A 255 -14.34 -18.40 6.88
CA GLY A 255 -14.61 -16.97 6.70
C GLY A 255 -15.33 -16.28 7.87
N GLY A 256 -15.84 -17.06 8.84
CA GLY A 256 -16.39 -16.56 10.11
C GLY A 256 -17.62 -15.66 9.96
N SER A 257 -17.86 -14.82 10.97
CA SER A 257 -18.93 -13.82 10.99
C SER A 257 -18.42 -12.43 11.36
N GLY A 258 -18.92 -11.38 10.69
CA GLY A 258 -18.55 -9.98 10.94
C GLY A 258 -17.76 -9.34 9.80
N LYS A 259 -17.53 -8.02 9.89
CA LYS A 259 -16.71 -7.26 8.95
C LYS A 259 -15.25 -7.21 9.43
N HIS A 260 -14.43 -8.11 8.90
CA HIS A 260 -13.03 -8.23 9.28
C HIS A 260 -12.06 -7.35 8.49
N THR A 261 -12.58 -6.46 7.63
CA THR A 261 -11.78 -5.62 6.73
C THR A 261 -12.27 -4.18 6.69
N ILE A 262 -11.34 -3.22 6.78
CA ILE A 262 -11.59 -1.79 6.54
C ILE A 262 -10.60 -1.26 5.50
N SER A 263 -11.06 -0.44 4.56
CA SER A 263 -10.23 0.20 3.55
C SER A 263 -10.36 1.72 3.65
N ARG A 264 -9.23 2.43 3.55
CA ARG A 264 -9.15 3.89 3.57
C ARG A 264 -8.19 4.39 2.50
N LYS A 265 -8.58 5.47 1.83
CA LYS A 265 -7.79 6.12 0.78
C LYS A 265 -7.13 7.38 1.32
N TYR A 266 -5.86 7.56 0.99
CA TYR A 266 -5.05 8.69 1.42
C TYR A 266 -4.43 9.36 0.19
N PRO A 267 -4.80 10.61 -0.12
CA PRO A 267 -4.13 11.36 -1.17
C PRO A 267 -2.72 11.75 -0.69
N VAL A 268 -1.73 11.58 -1.55
CA VAL A 268 -0.35 11.96 -1.28
C VAL A 268 0.25 12.64 -2.52
N PRO A 269 1.14 13.62 -2.37
CA PRO A 269 1.72 14.31 -3.52
C PRO A 269 2.67 13.40 -4.30
N PHE A 270 2.82 13.64 -5.61
CA PHE A 270 3.61 12.76 -6.50
C PHE A 270 5.04 12.47 -6.02
N PHE A 271 5.69 13.43 -5.38
CA PHE A 271 7.09 13.33 -4.95
C PHE A 271 7.34 12.34 -3.82
N VAL A 272 6.28 11.79 -3.23
CA VAL A 272 6.38 10.73 -2.21
C VAL A 272 6.28 9.32 -2.82
N VAL A 273 5.99 9.23 -4.12
CA VAL A 273 5.91 7.97 -4.86
C VAL A 273 7.10 7.87 -5.82
N ASP A 274 7.62 6.66 -5.98
CA ASP A 274 8.57 6.33 -7.04
C ASP A 274 7.85 5.49 -8.09
N ASP A 275 7.40 6.13 -9.17
CA ASP A 275 6.65 5.46 -10.24
C ASP A 275 7.57 4.98 -11.37
N PRO A 276 7.71 3.66 -11.59
CA PRO A 276 8.63 3.14 -12.61
C PRO A 276 8.18 3.44 -14.04
N LEU A 277 6.93 3.87 -14.26
CA LEU A 277 6.39 4.23 -15.56
C LEU A 277 6.75 5.66 -15.98
N TYR A 278 6.90 6.57 -15.01
CA TYR A 278 7.01 8.00 -15.25
C TYR A 278 8.30 8.56 -14.67
N ASP A 279 8.99 9.39 -15.45
CA ASP A 279 9.99 10.26 -14.86
C ASP A 279 9.36 11.29 -13.92
N TYR A 280 10.20 12.03 -13.19
CA TYR A 280 9.75 12.95 -12.16
C TYR A 280 8.79 14.05 -12.67
N VAL A 281 9.02 14.55 -13.88
CA VAL A 281 8.18 15.57 -14.52
C VAL A 281 6.90 14.95 -15.07
N GLU A 282 6.98 13.76 -15.63
CA GLU A 282 5.83 12.99 -16.07
C GLU A 282 4.91 12.64 -14.89
N GLN A 283 5.46 12.30 -13.71
CA GLN A 283 4.67 12.10 -12.50
C GLN A 283 3.94 13.37 -12.10
N TRP A 284 4.62 14.52 -12.09
CA TRP A 284 4.00 15.82 -11.79
C TRP A 284 2.83 16.10 -12.75
N LEU A 285 3.04 15.93 -14.05
CA LEU A 285 2.06 16.34 -15.07
C LEU A 285 0.88 15.38 -15.19
N ASN A 286 1.14 14.07 -15.12
CA ASN A 286 0.10 13.06 -15.34
C ASN A 286 -0.55 12.59 -14.02
N SER A 287 0.16 12.70 -12.90
CA SER A 287 -0.32 12.24 -11.59
C SER A 287 0.22 13.10 -10.44
N PRO A 288 -0.10 14.41 -10.39
CA PRO A 288 0.40 15.33 -9.35
C PRO A 288 0.01 14.89 -7.92
N THR A 289 -1.04 14.10 -7.81
CA THR A 289 -1.48 13.43 -6.58
C THR A 289 -1.69 11.95 -6.85
N TYR A 290 -1.12 11.12 -5.99
CA TYR A 290 -1.35 9.68 -5.94
C TYR A 290 -2.32 9.35 -4.81
N THR A 291 -2.96 8.19 -4.87
CA THR A 291 -3.80 7.67 -3.79
C THR A 291 -3.19 6.40 -3.22
N ILE A 292 -2.93 6.38 -1.91
CA ILE A 292 -2.59 5.15 -1.19
C ILE A 292 -3.86 4.58 -0.57
N ASN A 293 -4.27 3.41 -1.03
CA ASN A 293 -5.34 2.62 -0.43
C ASN A 293 -4.75 1.69 0.64
N ARG A 294 -5.09 1.94 1.91
CA ARG A 294 -4.75 1.04 3.02
C ARG A 294 -5.95 0.15 3.32
N THR A 295 -5.77 -1.14 3.23
CA THR A 295 -6.73 -2.17 3.64
C THR A 295 -6.21 -2.87 4.88
N VAL A 296 -6.95 -2.81 5.98
CA VAL A 296 -6.61 -3.51 7.22
C VAL A 296 -7.56 -4.69 7.39
N SER A 297 -7.01 -5.89 7.59
CA SER A 297 -7.77 -7.12 7.76
C SER A 297 -7.16 -8.06 8.78
N TYR A 298 -7.98 -8.89 9.44
CA TYR A 298 -7.48 -10.07 10.12
C TYR A 298 -7.27 -11.21 9.11
N VAL A 299 -6.08 -11.77 9.08
CA VAL A 299 -5.68 -12.87 8.17
C VAL A 299 -5.33 -14.09 9.02
N LEU A 300 -5.84 -15.26 8.64
CA LEU A 300 -5.47 -16.53 9.27
C LEU A 300 -3.96 -16.75 9.05
N VAL A 301 -3.23 -16.93 10.15
CA VAL A 301 -1.80 -17.27 10.13
C VAL A 301 -1.64 -18.78 10.11
N ASP A 302 -2.30 -19.45 11.04
CA ASP A 302 -2.23 -20.89 11.25
C ASP A 302 -3.43 -21.32 12.09
N ASP A 303 -3.73 -22.62 12.08
CA ASP A 303 -4.81 -23.22 12.85
C ASP A 303 -4.41 -24.57 13.46
N TYR A 304 -5.13 -24.99 14.49
CA TYR A 304 -4.91 -26.25 15.17
C TYR A 304 -6.23 -26.94 15.46
N ASP A 305 -6.42 -28.09 14.81
CA ASP A 305 -7.55 -28.97 15.04
C ASP A 305 -7.24 -29.94 16.18
N ASN A 306 -7.81 -29.67 17.35
CA ASN A 306 -7.79 -30.58 18.49
C ASN A 306 -9.16 -31.21 18.74
N THR A 307 -10.03 -31.30 17.72
CA THR A 307 -11.39 -31.83 17.86
C THR A 307 -11.43 -33.35 18.08
N GLY A 308 -10.30 -34.05 17.87
CA GLY A 308 -10.17 -35.49 18.10
C GLY A 308 -10.28 -35.90 19.57
N CYS A 309 -11.19 -36.84 19.88
CA CYS A 309 -11.37 -37.38 21.24
C CYS A 309 -10.43 -38.57 21.49
N ALA A 310 -9.35 -38.36 22.25
CA ALA A 310 -8.50 -39.43 22.78
C ALA A 310 -8.73 -39.62 24.29
N VAL A 311 -9.04 -40.84 24.72
CA VAL A 311 -9.21 -41.18 26.14
C VAL A 311 -7.82 -41.36 26.76
N ARG A 312 -7.40 -40.38 27.58
CA ARG A 312 -6.12 -40.20 28.33
C ARG A 312 -5.01 -39.48 27.57
N GLY A 313 -4.43 -38.45 28.21
CA GLY A 313 -3.06 -38.00 27.89
C GLY A 313 -2.74 -36.54 28.20
N THR A 314 -3.56 -35.59 27.74
CA THR A 314 -3.33 -34.15 27.92
C THR A 314 -4.66 -33.40 27.85
N GLU A 315 -4.95 -32.50 28.80
CA GLU A 315 -6.19 -31.69 28.80
C GLU A 315 -6.20 -30.63 27.66
N SER A 316 -5.02 -30.31 27.12
CA SER A 316 -4.79 -29.35 26.04
C SER A 316 -3.50 -29.67 25.29
N ASP A 317 -3.43 -29.29 24.02
CA ASP A 317 -2.19 -29.34 23.22
C ASP A 317 -1.55 -27.95 23.14
N ASP A 318 -0.23 -27.92 22.93
CA ASP A 318 0.52 -26.68 22.69
C ASP A 318 0.47 -26.31 21.21
N PHE A 319 -0.23 -25.23 20.89
CA PHE A 319 -0.21 -24.63 19.56
C PHE A 319 0.78 -23.47 19.54
N SER A 320 1.95 -23.67 18.97
CA SER A 320 3.01 -22.66 18.87
C SER A 320 3.30 -22.32 17.42
N VAL A 321 3.06 -21.06 17.05
CA VAL A 321 3.16 -20.56 15.67
C VAL A 321 4.25 -19.51 15.57
N ALA A 322 5.10 -19.67 14.56
CA ALA A 322 6.07 -18.65 14.15
C ALA A 322 5.40 -17.64 13.22
N MET A 323 5.03 -16.47 13.75
CA MET A 323 4.36 -15.40 13.01
C MET A 323 5.37 -14.34 12.54
N GLN A 324 5.32 -13.96 11.26
CA GLN A 324 6.10 -12.85 10.72
C GLN A 324 5.44 -11.51 11.10
N VAL A 325 6.21 -10.59 11.64
CA VAL A 325 5.80 -9.22 11.98
C VAL A 325 6.71 -8.23 11.27
N GLY A 326 6.14 -7.10 10.84
CA GLY A 326 6.84 -6.09 10.07
C GLY A 326 6.50 -6.17 8.59
N ILE A 327 7.36 -5.59 7.76
CA ILE A 327 7.20 -5.55 6.30
C ILE A 327 7.51 -6.93 5.72
N GLU A 328 6.64 -7.45 4.85
CA GLU A 328 6.86 -8.75 4.23
C GLU A 328 8.05 -8.71 3.26
N LYS A 329 9.01 -9.64 3.44
CA LYS A 329 10.31 -9.69 2.73
C LYS A 329 10.20 -9.77 1.21
N GLU A 330 9.09 -10.30 0.69
CA GLU A 330 8.85 -10.46 -0.75
C GLU A 330 8.28 -9.19 -1.41
N SER A 331 7.95 -8.15 -0.63
CA SER A 331 7.48 -6.90 -1.22
C SER A 331 8.65 -6.17 -1.87
N ASN A 332 8.76 -6.31 -3.19
CA ASN A 332 9.67 -5.55 -4.07
C ASN A 332 9.56 -4.03 -3.87
N TRP A 333 8.41 -3.56 -3.36
CA TRP A 333 8.12 -2.17 -3.07
C TRP A 333 8.74 -1.61 -1.77
N SER A 334 9.20 -2.47 -0.87
CA SER A 334 9.96 -2.02 0.33
C SER A 334 11.22 -1.23 -0.04
N GLN A 335 11.71 -1.43 -1.27
CA GLN A 335 12.86 -0.75 -1.87
C GLN A 335 12.51 0.60 -2.55
N SER A 336 11.24 0.89 -2.82
CA SER A 336 10.81 2.06 -3.62
C SER A 336 10.04 3.14 -2.86
N PHE A 337 9.63 2.91 -1.60
CA PHE A 337 9.15 4.00 -0.73
C PHE A 337 10.31 4.87 -0.25
N GLY A 338 10.78 5.74 -1.13
CA GLY A 338 11.90 6.66 -0.92
C GLY A 338 13.12 6.29 -1.75
N ALA A 339 12.99 6.16 -3.07
CA ALA A 339 14.13 6.39 -3.97
C ALA A 339 14.02 7.77 -4.67
N SER A 340 12.81 8.31 -4.80
CA SER A 340 12.58 9.63 -5.38
C SER A 340 12.70 10.72 -4.32
N VAL A 341 13.83 11.44 -4.33
CA VAL A 341 14.00 12.92 -4.26
C VAL A 341 15.49 13.17 -3.99
N SER A 342 16.32 13.00 -5.02
CA SER A 342 17.59 13.72 -5.28
C SER A 342 18.29 13.22 -6.56
N SER A 343 17.59 12.75 -7.59
CA SER A 343 18.27 12.31 -8.82
C SER A 343 17.45 12.58 -10.07
N THR A 344 17.71 13.72 -10.70
CA THR A 344 17.73 13.96 -12.15
C THR A 344 18.30 15.38 -12.27
N VAL A 345 19.39 15.66 -12.98
CA VAL A 345 19.65 15.36 -14.38
C VAL A 345 21.15 15.15 -14.59
N GLY A 346 21.50 13.97 -15.11
CA GLY A 346 22.86 13.62 -15.51
C GLY A 346 22.86 12.29 -16.28
N ALA A 347 21.95 12.14 -17.24
CA ALA A 347 22.03 11.13 -18.31
C ALA A 347 20.87 11.35 -19.31
N GLU A 348 21.15 12.06 -20.40
CA GLU A 348 20.66 11.55 -21.67
C GLU A 348 21.56 10.37 -22.04
N LEU A 349 20.95 9.26 -22.48
CA LEU A 349 21.55 7.95 -22.80
C LEU A 349 21.98 7.08 -21.60
N SER A 350 21.14 6.10 -21.23
CA SER A 350 21.44 4.67 -21.41
C SER A 350 20.45 3.80 -20.62
N LEU A 351 19.65 3.05 -21.37
CA LEU A 351 19.18 1.69 -21.11
C LEU A 351 19.24 1.18 -19.65
N LYS A 352 18.09 0.79 -19.09
CA LYS A 352 18.05 -0.26 -18.05
C LYS A 352 18.85 -1.46 -18.55
N PRO A 353 19.76 -2.02 -17.73
CA PRO A 353 19.51 -3.39 -17.27
C PRO A 353 19.84 -3.60 -15.78
N VAL A 354 18.89 -4.26 -15.11
CA VAL A 354 19.00 -5.30 -14.06
C VAL A 354 20.41 -5.63 -13.54
N GLY A 355 20.63 -5.56 -12.20
CA GLY A 355 21.84 -6.14 -11.58
C GLY A 355 22.09 -5.77 -10.11
N ILE A 356 21.51 -6.59 -9.22
CA ILE A 356 21.67 -6.75 -7.77
C ILE A 356 23.10 -6.50 -7.21
N GLY A 357 23.21 -5.81 -6.06
CA GLY A 357 24.30 -6.05 -5.09
C GLY A 357 24.89 -4.83 -4.40
N GLY A 358 24.35 -4.45 -3.23
CA GLY A 358 24.94 -3.42 -2.37
C GLY A 358 23.97 -2.94 -1.30
N SER A 359 24.10 -3.48 -0.10
CA SER A 359 23.22 -3.34 1.07
C SER A 359 22.86 -1.89 1.48
N VAL A 360 21.67 -1.41 1.12
CA VAL A 360 20.93 -0.39 1.91
C VAL A 360 19.41 -0.57 1.69
N THR A 361 18.88 -1.75 2.04
CA THR A 361 17.44 -2.07 1.88
C THR A 361 16.57 -1.67 3.08
N ALA A 362 17.16 -1.11 4.15
CA ALA A 362 16.48 -0.96 5.43
C ALA A 362 16.28 0.50 5.90
N SER A 363 16.96 1.48 5.31
CA SER A 363 16.83 2.90 5.70
C SER A 363 15.70 3.62 4.97
N VAL A 364 15.38 3.19 3.75
CA VAL A 364 14.41 3.86 2.85
C VAL A 364 12.98 3.73 3.40
N THR A 365 12.59 2.55 3.87
CA THR A 365 11.27 2.32 4.49
C THR A 365 11.18 2.84 5.93
N ALA A 366 12.31 2.95 6.64
CA ALA A 366 12.38 3.46 8.01
C ALA A 366 12.31 5.00 8.11
N GLU A 367 12.74 5.71 7.06
CA GLU A 367 12.61 7.17 6.98
C GLU A 367 11.19 7.59 6.57
N PHE A 368 10.51 6.80 5.73
CA PHE A 368 9.10 6.99 5.41
C PHE A 368 8.20 6.72 6.62
N SER A 369 8.61 5.77 7.46
CA SER A 369 7.88 5.47 8.69
C SER A 369 8.12 6.51 9.80
N SER A 370 9.29 7.17 9.83
CA SER A 370 9.61 8.19 10.84
C SER A 370 9.18 9.62 10.45
N SER A 371 9.21 9.99 9.16
CA SER A 371 8.75 11.30 8.68
C SER A 371 7.23 11.47 8.76
N PHE A 372 6.49 10.36 8.69
CA PHE A 372 5.04 10.29 8.83
C PHE A 372 4.66 9.43 10.05
N GLY A 373 5.31 9.61 11.20
CA GLY A 373 4.80 9.20 12.51
C GLY A 373 4.20 7.79 12.65
N PHE A 374 4.85 6.75 12.13
CA PHE A 374 4.58 5.38 12.57
C PHE A 374 5.05 5.31 14.03
N GLY A 375 4.13 4.97 14.93
CA GLY A 375 4.26 5.19 16.37
C GLY A 375 5.61 4.75 16.94
N GLY A 376 6.25 5.67 17.65
CA GLY A 376 7.21 5.37 18.71
C GLY A 376 8.52 4.70 18.29
N ALA A 377 9.59 5.47 18.39
CA ALA A 377 10.98 5.01 18.40
C ALA A 377 11.57 4.51 17.06
N SER A 378 12.65 5.18 16.69
CA SER A 378 13.69 4.80 15.76
C SER A 378 14.08 3.31 15.86
N THR A 379 13.37 2.42 15.17
CA THR A 379 13.87 1.09 14.84
C THR A 379 13.42 0.72 13.45
N THR A 380 14.39 0.48 12.58
CA THR A 380 14.30 -0.23 11.31
C THR A 380 13.26 -1.36 11.40
N ILE A 381 12.06 -1.20 10.81
CA ILE A 381 11.03 -2.23 10.87
C ILE A 381 11.33 -3.31 9.83
N ASN A 382 12.40 -4.05 10.05
CA ASN A 382 12.67 -5.27 9.32
C ASN A 382 11.64 -6.34 9.70
N SER A 383 11.32 -7.22 8.76
CA SER A 383 10.55 -8.42 9.10
C SER A 383 11.29 -9.21 10.17
N ARG A 384 10.57 -9.58 11.22
CA ARG A 384 11.06 -10.47 12.28
C ARG A 384 10.03 -11.54 12.57
N THR A 385 10.52 -12.70 12.97
CA THR A 385 9.65 -13.79 13.41
C THR A 385 9.44 -13.68 14.91
N ILE A 386 8.18 -13.71 15.35
CA ILE A 386 7.83 -13.86 16.76
C ILE A 386 7.04 -15.16 16.94
N THR A 387 7.26 -15.84 18.07
CA THR A 387 6.49 -17.05 18.40
C THR A 387 5.30 -16.68 19.27
N LYS A 388 4.12 -17.17 18.90
CA LYS A 388 2.91 -17.10 19.72
C LYS A 388 2.49 -18.50 20.09
N SER A 389 2.22 -18.70 21.37
CA SER A 389 1.80 -19.99 21.91
C SER A 389 0.42 -19.84 22.55
N HIS A 390 -0.43 -20.83 22.30
CA HIS A 390 -1.77 -20.95 22.86
C HIS A 390 -2.04 -22.39 23.25
N LYS A 391 -2.72 -22.59 24.37
CA LYS A 391 -3.15 -23.92 24.81
C LYS A 391 -4.49 -24.20 24.18
N VAL A 392 -4.56 -25.24 23.35
CA VAL A 392 -5.79 -25.64 22.67
C VAL A 392 -6.44 -26.76 23.45
N PRO A 393 -7.56 -26.52 24.16
CA PRO A 393 -8.22 -27.58 24.92
C PRO A 393 -8.63 -28.76 24.04
N LYS A 394 -8.66 -29.97 24.61
CA LYS A 394 -9.14 -31.14 23.86
C LYS A 394 -10.60 -30.97 23.41
N GLY A 395 -10.87 -31.43 22.19
CA GLY A 395 -12.16 -31.33 21.51
C GLY A 395 -12.55 -29.92 21.04
N THR A 396 -11.58 -29.02 20.93
CA THR A 396 -11.76 -27.66 20.41
C THR A 396 -10.94 -27.45 19.14
N TYR A 397 -11.23 -26.38 18.41
CA TYR A 397 -10.45 -25.93 17.27
C TYR A 397 -9.99 -24.50 17.55
N SER A 398 -8.72 -24.20 17.28
CA SER A 398 -8.16 -22.87 17.50
C SER A 398 -7.59 -22.32 16.21
N ALA A 399 -7.80 -21.03 15.98
CA ALA A 399 -7.22 -20.32 14.85
C ALA A 399 -6.47 -19.08 15.35
N LEU A 400 -5.26 -18.88 14.83
CA LEU A 400 -4.47 -17.68 15.06
C LEU A 400 -4.68 -16.71 13.90
N PHE A 401 -5.24 -15.54 14.20
CA PHE A 401 -5.38 -14.45 13.25
C PHE A 401 -4.40 -13.33 13.56
N GLN A 402 -3.79 -12.76 12.52
CA GLN A 402 -2.96 -11.57 12.61
C GLN A 402 -3.64 -10.40 11.92
N ARG A 403 -3.61 -9.23 12.54
CA ARG A 403 -3.99 -7.99 11.88
C ARG A 403 -2.91 -7.60 10.86
N LYS A 404 -3.27 -7.58 9.58
CA LYS A 404 -2.39 -7.12 8.49
C LYS A 404 -2.93 -5.82 7.88
N SER A 405 -2.02 -4.92 7.52
CA SER A 405 -2.30 -3.73 6.73
C SER A 405 -1.66 -3.87 5.35
N THR A 406 -2.47 -3.97 4.30
CA THR A 406 -2.04 -3.93 2.91
C THR A 406 -2.16 -2.52 2.36
N TYR A 407 -1.19 -2.09 1.58
CA TYR A 407 -1.12 -0.77 0.98
C TYR A 407 -1.01 -0.93 -0.53
N GLU A 408 -1.84 -0.22 -1.27
CA GLU A 408 -1.84 -0.20 -2.73
C GLU A 408 -1.78 1.25 -3.23
N VAL A 409 -0.88 1.52 -4.17
CA VAL A 409 -0.68 2.87 -4.72
C VAL A 409 -1.37 2.98 -6.08
N PHE A 410 -2.14 4.05 -6.25
CA PHE A 410 -2.88 4.38 -7.47
C PHE A 410 -2.49 5.77 -7.97
N ARG A 411 -2.39 5.93 -9.29
CA ARG A 411 -2.20 7.20 -9.98
C ARG A 411 -3.48 8.04 -9.94
N ALA A 412 -3.39 9.31 -10.35
CA ALA A 412 -4.53 10.21 -10.46
C ALA A 412 -5.64 9.69 -11.40
N ASP A 413 -5.28 8.93 -12.43
CA ASP A 413 -6.22 8.30 -13.37
C ASP A 413 -6.88 7.01 -12.82
N GLY A 414 -6.50 6.59 -11.60
CA GLY A 414 -7.00 5.38 -10.96
C GLY A 414 -6.27 4.09 -11.35
N THR A 415 -5.27 4.14 -12.23
CA THR A 415 -4.43 2.99 -12.55
C THR A 415 -3.52 2.64 -11.38
N LYS A 416 -3.31 1.35 -11.15
CA LYS A 416 -2.39 0.86 -10.11
C LYS A 416 -0.94 1.05 -10.55
N VAL A 417 -0.08 1.48 -9.61
CA VAL A 417 1.35 1.56 -9.85
C VAL A 417 1.95 0.15 -9.84
N GLU A 418 2.75 -0.18 -10.85
CA GLU A 418 3.38 -1.50 -10.94
C GLU A 418 4.32 -1.72 -9.76
N GLY A 419 4.20 -2.88 -9.10
CA GLY A 419 4.91 -3.14 -7.86
C GLY A 419 4.40 -2.33 -6.66
N GLY A 420 3.46 -1.41 -6.83
CA GLY A 420 2.90 -0.50 -5.81
C GLY A 420 2.05 -1.16 -4.73
N THR A 421 2.45 -2.35 -4.26
CA THR A 421 1.76 -3.11 -3.21
C THR A 421 2.75 -3.56 -2.15
N THR A 422 2.42 -3.31 -0.89
CA THR A 422 3.16 -3.86 0.25
C THR A 422 2.21 -4.22 1.38
N ALA A 423 2.63 -5.15 2.24
CA ALA A 423 1.86 -5.58 3.39
C ALA A 423 2.72 -5.49 4.65
N TYR A 424 2.06 -5.08 5.74
CA TYR A 424 2.62 -4.98 7.07
C TYR A 424 1.84 -5.87 8.03
N GLY A 425 2.52 -6.83 8.63
CA GLY A 425 1.99 -7.66 9.71
C GLY A 425 2.21 -7.01 11.07
N ASP A 426 1.13 -6.75 11.80
CA ASP A 426 1.16 -6.21 13.16
C ASP A 426 1.46 -7.32 14.19
N GLU A 427 1.97 -6.97 15.37
CA GLU A 427 2.02 -7.87 16.53
C GLU A 427 0.63 -8.14 17.12
N ASN A 428 -0.36 -7.29 16.80
CA ASN A 428 -1.75 -7.50 17.16
C ASN A 428 -2.30 -8.78 16.49
N HIS A 429 -2.60 -9.75 17.33
CA HIS A 429 -3.09 -11.06 16.96
C HIS A 429 -4.25 -11.46 17.87
N VAL A 430 -5.06 -12.39 17.40
CA VAL A 430 -6.18 -12.97 18.15
C VAL A 430 -6.12 -14.47 17.98
N PHE A 431 -6.06 -15.19 19.10
CA PHE A 431 -6.48 -16.58 19.12
C PHE A 431 -7.99 -16.59 19.29
N GLU A 432 -8.67 -17.27 18.39
CA GLU A 432 -10.09 -17.56 18.51
C GLU A 432 -10.26 -19.06 18.62
N ASP A 433 -11.02 -19.47 19.63
CA ASP A 433 -11.28 -20.87 19.92
C ASP A 433 -12.75 -21.17 19.61
N TRP A 434 -12.97 -22.26 18.90
CA TRP A 434 -14.28 -22.85 18.73
C TRP A 434 -14.39 -24.08 19.61
N SER A 435 -15.43 -24.10 20.44
CA SER A 435 -15.82 -25.28 21.20
C SER A 435 -17.20 -25.74 20.73
N PRO A 436 -17.45 -27.06 20.68
CA PRO A 436 -18.77 -27.57 20.40
C PRO A 436 -19.77 -27.14 21.51
N PRO A 437 -21.06 -27.03 21.21
CA PRO A 437 -22.09 -26.76 22.21
C PRO A 437 -22.03 -27.76 23.37
N GLY A 438 -22.07 -27.27 24.61
CA GLY A 438 -22.02 -28.11 25.82
C GLY A 438 -20.62 -28.61 26.18
N TRP A 439 -19.56 -28.09 25.55
CA TRP A 439 -18.17 -28.34 25.93
C TRP A 439 -17.86 -27.89 27.35
N SER A 440 -17.05 -28.70 28.05
CA SER A 440 -16.41 -28.34 29.33
C SER A 440 -15.10 -29.11 29.48
N ALA A 441 -14.20 -28.67 30.36
CA ALA A 441 -12.93 -29.36 30.59
C ALA A 441 -13.09 -30.84 31.02
N ASN A 442 -14.15 -31.16 31.78
CA ASN A 442 -14.49 -32.53 32.18
C ASN A 442 -15.18 -33.33 31.09
N ASN A 443 -15.52 -32.68 29.98
CA ASN A 443 -16.21 -33.27 28.86
C ASN A 443 -15.70 -32.64 27.55
N PRO A 444 -14.43 -32.95 27.20
CA PRO A 444 -13.75 -32.30 26.10
C PRO A 444 -14.44 -32.53 24.76
N CYS A 445 -15.29 -33.55 24.64
CA CYS A 445 -16.06 -33.81 23.43
C CYS A 445 -17.36 -32.99 23.34
N GLY A 446 -17.61 -32.00 24.21
CA GLY A 446 -18.99 -31.48 24.40
C GLY A 446 -19.81 -32.48 25.19
N THR A 447 -20.94 -32.10 25.81
CA THR A 447 -22.00 -33.07 26.25
C THR A 447 -21.99 -34.22 25.28
N ALA A 448 -21.52 -35.40 25.71
CA ALA A 448 -21.29 -36.52 24.81
C ALA A 448 -22.60 -36.73 24.06
N PHE A 449 -22.66 -36.24 22.82
CA PHE A 449 -23.67 -36.53 21.83
C PHE A 449 -25.07 -36.85 22.35
N ALA A 450 -25.60 -36.00 23.23
CA ALA A 450 -27.03 -35.96 23.50
C ALA A 450 -27.72 -35.14 22.38
N GLY A 451 -27.48 -35.53 21.11
CA GLY A 451 -28.26 -35.04 19.96
C GLY A 451 -27.51 -34.33 18.82
N GLY A 452 -26.28 -34.70 18.46
CA GLY A 452 -25.56 -34.11 17.30
C GLY A 452 -24.93 -35.14 16.35
N PHE A 453 -24.19 -34.69 15.32
CA PHE A 453 -23.37 -35.49 14.38
C PHE A 453 -21.87 -35.06 14.45
N PRO A 454 -20.88 -35.93 14.12
CA PRO A 454 -21.00 -37.33 13.75
C PRO A 454 -21.10 -38.29 14.95
N LEU A 455 -22.04 -39.23 14.90
CA LEU A 455 -22.22 -40.28 15.91
C LEU A 455 -21.13 -41.35 15.77
N GLN A 456 -20.44 -41.61 16.87
CA GLN A 456 -19.34 -42.56 16.94
C GLN A 456 -19.82 -44.01 17.04
N GLY A 457 -18.95 -44.96 16.69
CA GLY A 457 -19.17 -46.38 16.98
C GLY A 457 -19.37 -46.63 18.48
N GLY A 458 -20.31 -47.53 18.81
CA GLY A 458 -20.81 -47.78 20.16
C GLY A 458 -22.06 -46.97 20.55
N THR A 459 -22.54 -46.06 19.69
CA THR A 459 -23.68 -45.19 20.02
C THR A 459 -25.02 -45.89 19.77
N THR A 460 -25.80 -46.09 20.85
CA THR A 460 -27.21 -46.50 20.74
C THR A 460 -28.10 -45.27 20.63
N LEU A 461 -28.96 -45.23 19.62
CA LEU A 461 -29.91 -44.14 19.40
C LEU A 461 -31.04 -44.18 20.43
N VAL A 462 -31.35 -43.02 20.99
CA VAL A 462 -32.42 -42.86 21.97
C VAL A 462 -33.71 -42.52 21.24
N ARG A 463 -34.79 -43.26 21.56
CA ARG A 463 -36.11 -43.04 20.97
C ARG A 463 -36.66 -41.67 21.39
N GLY A 464 -37.18 -40.91 20.43
CA GLY A 464 -37.70 -39.55 20.61
C GLY A 464 -36.63 -38.46 20.71
N GLN A 465 -35.34 -38.82 20.69
CA GLN A 465 -34.25 -37.85 20.70
C GLN A 465 -33.94 -37.35 19.29
N ARG A 466 -33.82 -36.03 19.15
CA ARG A 466 -33.37 -35.39 17.92
C ARG A 466 -31.84 -35.25 17.90
N TYR A 467 -31.25 -35.58 16.75
CA TYR A 467 -29.84 -35.47 16.45
C TYR A 467 -29.65 -34.46 15.32
N THR A 468 -29.14 -33.27 15.60
CA THR A 468 -29.10 -32.14 14.67
C THR A 468 -27.79 -32.15 13.86
N SER A 469 -27.85 -31.79 12.57
CA SER A 469 -26.65 -31.59 11.74
C SER A 469 -25.81 -30.42 12.25
N ASN A 470 -24.50 -30.41 11.94
CA ASN A 470 -23.56 -29.40 12.44
C ASN A 470 -23.96 -27.95 12.10
N ASN A 471 -24.65 -27.77 10.98
CA ASN A 471 -25.15 -26.46 10.54
C ASN A 471 -26.58 -26.13 11.01
N GLY A 472 -27.22 -27.00 11.79
CA GLY A 472 -28.59 -26.81 12.27
C GLY A 472 -29.70 -26.99 11.22
N ALA A 473 -29.36 -27.25 9.97
CA ALA A 473 -30.34 -27.27 8.87
C ALA A 473 -31.25 -28.50 8.86
N HIS A 474 -30.81 -29.61 9.47
CA HIS A 474 -31.53 -30.87 9.50
C HIS A 474 -31.40 -31.55 10.86
N TYR A 475 -32.30 -32.48 11.15
CA TYR A 475 -32.19 -33.38 12.30
C TYR A 475 -32.65 -34.80 11.95
N MET A 476 -32.06 -35.79 12.62
CA MET A 476 -32.45 -37.19 12.62
C MET A 476 -33.16 -37.53 13.93
N GLU A 477 -34.18 -38.38 13.90
CA GLU A 477 -34.91 -38.83 15.09
C GLU A 477 -35.26 -40.32 14.96
N PHE A 478 -34.97 -41.10 16.01
CA PHE A 478 -35.51 -42.46 16.14
C PHE A 478 -36.90 -42.37 16.77
N GLN A 479 -37.93 -42.51 15.96
CA GLN A 479 -39.29 -42.13 16.31
C GLN A 479 -40.02 -43.19 17.15
N GLY A 480 -41.13 -42.77 17.77
CA GLY A 480 -41.99 -43.63 18.60
C GLY A 480 -42.50 -44.88 17.87
N ASP A 481 -42.70 -44.80 16.56
CA ASP A 481 -43.21 -45.87 15.70
C ASP A 481 -42.13 -46.86 15.21
N GLY A 482 -40.86 -46.66 15.56
CA GLY A 482 -39.73 -47.48 15.14
C GLY A 482 -39.00 -46.98 13.89
N ASN A 483 -39.44 -45.87 13.27
CA ASN A 483 -38.75 -45.31 12.12
C ASN A 483 -37.53 -44.48 12.55
N LEU A 484 -36.41 -44.59 11.82
CA LEU A 484 -35.32 -43.61 11.90
C LEU A 484 -35.52 -42.61 10.78
N ALA A 485 -35.88 -41.38 11.10
CA ALA A 485 -36.29 -40.38 10.13
C ALA A 485 -35.41 -39.13 10.19
N VAL A 486 -35.22 -38.48 9.04
CA VAL A 486 -34.52 -37.22 8.88
C VAL A 486 -35.51 -36.16 8.42
N TYR A 487 -35.40 -34.98 9.02
CA TYR A 487 -36.22 -33.80 8.74
C TYR A 487 -35.32 -32.59 8.53
N ASN A 488 -35.82 -31.56 7.83
CA ASN A 488 -35.20 -30.25 7.87
C ASN A 488 -35.55 -29.50 9.17
N ALA A 489 -34.92 -28.35 9.42
CA ALA A 489 -35.16 -27.53 10.61
C ALA A 489 -36.61 -27.06 10.76
N ALA A 490 -37.37 -26.97 9.66
CA ALA A 490 -38.80 -26.62 9.66
C ALA A 490 -39.73 -27.82 9.96
N GLY A 491 -39.17 -29.02 10.18
CA GLY A 491 -39.93 -30.24 10.44
C GLY A 491 -40.49 -30.91 9.20
N THR A 492 -40.05 -30.53 7.99
CA THR A 492 -40.40 -31.23 6.75
C THR A 492 -39.61 -32.54 6.65
N TYR A 493 -40.31 -33.63 6.35
CA TYR A 493 -39.71 -34.95 6.15
C TYR A 493 -38.77 -34.95 4.94
N VAL A 494 -37.56 -35.49 5.11
CA VAL A 494 -36.54 -35.64 4.06
C VAL A 494 -36.34 -37.10 3.71
N TRP A 495 -36.11 -37.95 4.71
CA TRP A 495 -35.82 -39.37 4.52
C TRP A 495 -36.22 -40.21 5.74
N GLY A 496 -36.35 -41.52 5.57
CA GLY A 496 -36.56 -42.43 6.69
C GLY A 496 -36.24 -43.89 6.36
N LEU A 497 -35.89 -44.66 7.38
CA LEU A 497 -35.52 -46.08 7.27
C LEU A 497 -36.65 -46.92 6.67
N ASN A 498 -37.90 -46.52 6.88
CA ASN A 498 -39.09 -47.08 6.22
C ASN A 498 -38.97 -47.16 4.69
N LYS A 499 -38.21 -46.25 4.05
CA LYS A 499 -37.95 -46.29 2.59
C LYS A 499 -37.03 -47.43 2.18
N LEU A 500 -36.17 -47.92 3.07
CA LEU A 500 -35.24 -49.01 2.80
C LEU A 500 -35.80 -50.39 3.16
N ILE A 501 -36.51 -50.49 4.30
CA ILE A 501 -36.90 -51.79 4.86
C ILE A 501 -38.42 -52.05 4.81
N GLY A 502 -39.19 -51.17 4.17
CA GLY A 502 -40.65 -51.26 4.12
C GLY A 502 -41.25 -51.32 5.53
N ASP A 503 -42.38 -52.00 5.72
CA ASP A 503 -43.08 -52.07 7.01
C ASP A 503 -42.29 -52.71 8.17
N LYS A 504 -41.10 -53.27 7.91
CA LYS A 504 -40.24 -53.86 8.95
C LYS A 504 -39.77 -52.84 9.99
N TYR A 505 -39.74 -51.53 9.68
CA TYR A 505 -39.35 -50.49 10.64
C TYR A 505 -40.23 -50.49 11.90
N LYS A 506 -41.50 -50.90 11.78
CA LYS A 506 -42.46 -50.97 12.90
C LYS A 506 -42.02 -51.95 13.99
N GLY A 507 -41.17 -52.93 13.63
CA GLY A 507 -40.60 -53.88 14.58
C GLY A 507 -39.28 -53.42 15.22
N VAL A 508 -38.72 -52.28 14.80
CA VAL A 508 -37.41 -51.81 15.27
C VAL A 508 -37.53 -51.27 16.70
N GLN A 509 -36.79 -51.88 17.61
CA GLN A 509 -36.69 -51.51 19.01
C GLN A 509 -35.43 -50.72 19.32
N THR A 510 -34.30 -51.08 18.70
CA THR A 510 -33.01 -50.45 18.91
C THR A 510 -32.31 -50.17 17.58
N ILE A 511 -31.59 -49.05 17.52
CA ILE A 511 -30.68 -48.74 16.43
C ILE A 511 -29.35 -48.33 17.04
N ILE A 512 -28.26 -48.93 16.56
CA ILE A 512 -26.93 -48.77 17.14
C ILE A 512 -25.94 -48.51 16.00
N MET A 513 -25.18 -47.43 16.11
CA MET A 513 -23.93 -47.29 15.38
C MET A 513 -22.89 -48.12 16.13
N GLN A 514 -22.58 -49.32 15.63
CA GLN A 514 -21.74 -50.30 16.32
C GLN A 514 -20.25 -49.92 16.26
N GLY A 515 -19.46 -50.50 17.17
CA GLY A 515 -18.01 -50.23 17.26
C GLY A 515 -17.20 -50.70 16.05
N ASP A 516 -17.78 -51.57 15.21
CA ASP A 516 -17.24 -52.04 13.94
C ASP A 516 -17.58 -51.13 12.75
N GLY A 517 -18.20 -49.98 13.00
CA GLY A 517 -18.54 -48.97 12.00
C GLY A 517 -19.82 -49.26 11.22
N ASN A 518 -20.65 -50.21 11.66
CA ASN A 518 -21.92 -50.55 11.02
C ASN A 518 -23.12 -49.90 11.73
N LEU A 519 -24.10 -49.40 10.98
CA LEU A 519 -25.38 -48.96 11.53
C LEU A 519 -26.38 -50.12 11.49
N VAL A 520 -26.89 -50.55 12.65
CA VAL A 520 -27.72 -51.75 12.78
C VAL A 520 -29.04 -51.45 13.47
N ALA A 521 -30.14 -51.94 12.91
CA ALA A 521 -31.48 -51.89 13.47
C ALA A 521 -31.93 -53.29 13.90
N ARG A 522 -32.45 -53.41 15.13
CA ARG A 522 -32.87 -54.68 15.73
C ARG A 522 -34.24 -54.59 16.38
N GLY A 523 -34.94 -55.71 16.42
CA GLY A 523 -36.26 -55.88 17.01
C GLY A 523 -36.23 -56.50 18.41
N ALA A 524 -37.39 -56.98 18.84
CA ALA A 524 -37.55 -57.64 20.15
C ALA A 524 -36.60 -58.82 20.32
N GLY A 525 -36.02 -58.95 21.52
CA GLY A 525 -35.08 -60.03 21.83
C GLY A 525 -33.80 -60.01 21.00
N ASP A 526 -33.36 -58.83 20.55
CA ASP A 526 -32.18 -58.64 19.70
C ASP A 526 -32.30 -59.21 18.27
N ALA A 527 -33.53 -59.48 17.81
CA ALA A 527 -33.79 -60.00 16.47
C ALA A 527 -33.26 -59.07 15.37
N TYR A 528 -32.47 -59.61 14.45
CA TYR A 528 -31.93 -58.85 13.32
C TYR A 528 -33.04 -58.34 12.40
N ILE A 529 -33.03 -57.04 12.06
CA ILE A 529 -33.95 -56.44 11.09
C ILE A 529 -33.16 -55.92 9.87
N TRP A 530 -32.11 -55.14 10.10
CA TRP A 530 -31.34 -54.51 9.04
C TRP A 530 -29.96 -54.02 9.52
N SER A 531 -28.99 -53.99 8.62
CA SER A 531 -27.71 -53.29 8.79
C SER A 531 -27.29 -52.60 7.50
N ALA A 532 -26.51 -51.52 7.61
CA ALA A 532 -25.99 -50.80 6.43
C ALA A 532 -24.97 -51.65 5.65
N PHE A 533 -24.20 -52.47 6.35
CA PHE A 533 -23.18 -53.34 5.76
C PHE A 533 -23.29 -54.78 6.28
N SER A 534 -22.71 -55.72 5.52
CA SER A 534 -22.51 -57.12 5.92
C SER A 534 -21.07 -57.43 6.34
N VAL A 535 -20.17 -56.44 6.27
CA VAL A 535 -18.74 -56.54 6.60
C VAL A 535 -18.30 -55.41 7.52
N VAL A 536 -17.29 -55.69 8.35
CA VAL A 536 -16.67 -54.71 9.26
C VAL A 536 -16.10 -53.53 8.46
N GLN A 537 -16.32 -52.32 8.97
CA GLN A 537 -15.79 -51.09 8.39
C GLN A 537 -14.47 -50.68 9.09
N PRO A 538 -13.66 -49.80 8.47
CA PRO A 538 -12.45 -49.27 9.11
C PRO A 538 -12.75 -48.68 10.50
N SER A 539 -11.85 -48.93 11.45
CA SER A 539 -11.94 -48.35 12.81
C SER A 539 -12.00 -46.83 12.75
N GLY A 540 -12.91 -46.22 13.51
CA GLY A 540 -13.17 -44.77 13.46
C GLY A 540 -14.21 -44.34 12.43
N THR A 541 -14.91 -45.28 11.79
CA THR A 541 -16.07 -44.98 10.94
C THR A 541 -17.21 -44.38 11.77
N THR A 542 -17.82 -43.31 11.25
CA THR A 542 -18.86 -42.56 11.96
C THR A 542 -20.14 -42.42 11.13
N LEU A 543 -21.26 -42.17 11.80
CA LEU A 543 -22.50 -41.77 11.16
C LEU A 543 -22.58 -40.24 11.18
N ASN A 544 -22.83 -39.59 10.06
CA ASN A 544 -22.90 -38.14 9.88
C ASN A 544 -24.24 -37.73 9.24
N LEU A 545 -24.69 -36.50 9.47
CA LEU A 545 -25.82 -35.90 8.75
C LEU A 545 -25.34 -34.67 7.99
N ALA A 546 -25.25 -34.82 6.68
CA ALA A 546 -24.74 -33.79 5.79
C ALA A 546 -25.69 -32.58 5.73
N PRO A 547 -25.17 -31.38 5.39
CA PRO A 547 -25.95 -30.15 5.24
C PRO A 547 -27.18 -30.26 4.33
N ASN A 548 -27.15 -31.16 3.35
CA ASN A 548 -28.24 -31.42 2.39
C ASN A 548 -29.30 -32.42 2.91
N GLY A 549 -29.19 -32.88 4.15
CA GLY A 549 -30.12 -33.83 4.75
C GLY A 549 -29.79 -35.30 4.47
N ALA A 550 -28.67 -35.61 3.83
CA ALA A 550 -28.23 -36.99 3.64
C ALA A 550 -27.61 -37.54 4.94
N LEU A 551 -28.23 -38.57 5.51
CA LEU A 551 -27.60 -39.42 6.53
C LEU A 551 -26.55 -40.30 5.85
N GLN A 552 -25.31 -40.25 6.34
CA GLN A 552 -24.14 -40.83 5.70
C GLN A 552 -23.27 -41.60 6.70
N ILE A 553 -22.71 -42.73 6.29
CA ILE A 553 -21.64 -43.40 7.04
C ILE A 553 -20.31 -43.02 6.37
N VAL A 554 -19.40 -42.45 7.15
CA VAL A 554 -18.17 -41.83 6.66
C VAL A 554 -16.96 -42.52 7.29
N HIS A 555 -16.04 -42.98 6.44
CA HIS A 555 -14.77 -43.56 6.86
C HIS A 555 -13.82 -42.51 7.44
N PRO A 556 -12.78 -42.90 8.20
CA PRO A 556 -11.80 -41.96 8.76
C PRO A 556 -11.04 -41.12 7.73
N ASP A 557 -10.93 -41.61 6.49
CA ASP A 557 -10.31 -40.90 5.36
C ASP A 557 -11.26 -39.90 4.66
N GLY A 558 -12.47 -39.72 5.20
CA GLY A 558 -13.49 -38.81 4.69
C GLY A 558 -14.35 -39.39 3.56
N LYS A 559 -14.13 -40.64 3.12
CA LYS A 559 -14.97 -41.25 2.08
C LYS A 559 -16.34 -41.64 2.62
N ILE A 560 -17.37 -41.36 1.82
CA ILE A 560 -18.74 -41.77 2.11
C ILE A 560 -18.90 -43.24 1.73
N ALA A 561 -19.08 -44.10 2.74
CA ALA A 561 -19.26 -45.54 2.58
C ALA A 561 -20.71 -45.92 2.30
N TRP A 562 -21.66 -45.13 2.81
CA TRP A 562 -23.09 -45.29 2.58
C TRP A 562 -23.81 -43.95 2.72
N SER A 563 -24.87 -43.75 1.94
CA SER A 563 -25.72 -42.57 1.99
C SER A 563 -27.19 -42.96 1.85
N SER A 564 -28.05 -42.31 2.63
CA SER A 564 -29.51 -42.46 2.60
C SER A 564 -30.18 -41.85 1.37
N ILE A 565 -29.52 -40.89 0.74
CA ILE A 565 -29.96 -40.21 -0.48
C ILE A 565 -28.85 -40.39 -1.53
N PRO A 566 -29.18 -40.72 -2.80
CA PRO A 566 -28.20 -40.95 -3.86
C PRO A 566 -27.25 -39.78 -4.12
#